data_AF-A0A939F1R5-F1
#
_entry.id   AF-A0A939F1R5-F1
#
_cell.length_a   1.000
_cell.length_b   1.000
_cell.length_c   1.000
_cell.angle_alpha   90.00
_cell.angle_beta   90.00
_cell.angle_gamma   90.00
#
_symmetry.space_group_name_H-M   'P 1'
#
loop_
_entity.id
_entity.type
_entity.pdbx_description
1 polymer ?
#
loop_
_entity_poly.entity_id
_entity_poly.type
_entity_poly.pdbx_seq_one_letter_code
_entity_poly.pdbx_strand_id
1 'polypeptide(L)'
;MTPSSDTGRRWVATLIVLLLLLQAGRWLWRKYNQAQDAPRQQAELAVQQKIAASHAYDDALLQANALLDRHDTAAAKHLLDSLQQVPTDSLFQIERQKLQAALQRLDSARAGSPRLK
;
A
#
# COMPACT_ATOMS: atom_id res chain seq x y z
N MET A 1 33.61 4.50 -65.51
CA MET A 1 33.25 3.55 -64.43
C MET A 1 34.03 3.94 -63.18
N THR A 2 33.39 4.60 -62.23
CA THR A 2 33.99 5.06 -60.96
C THR A 2 33.65 4.07 -59.85
N PRO A 3 34.54 3.12 -59.48
CA PRO A 3 34.24 2.08 -58.50
C PRO A 3 34.28 2.56 -57.04
N SER A 4 34.44 3.86 -56.79
CA SER A 4 34.70 4.42 -55.46
C SER A 4 33.43 4.67 -54.62
N SER A 5 32.25 4.78 -55.24
CA SER A 5 30.99 5.11 -54.55
C SER A 5 30.32 3.93 -53.84
N ASP A 6 30.64 2.68 -54.21
CA ASP A 6 29.96 1.48 -53.69
C ASP A 6 30.45 1.10 -52.28
N THR A 7 31.74 1.29 -52.01
CA THR A 7 32.36 0.92 -50.73
C THR A 7 31.86 1.81 -49.59
N GLY A 8 31.79 3.14 -49.80
CA GLY A 8 31.26 4.07 -48.80
C GLY A 8 29.79 3.82 -48.47
N ARG A 9 28.98 3.49 -49.47
CA ARG A 9 27.56 3.17 -49.30
C ARG A 9 27.35 1.89 -48.49
N ARG A 10 28.20 0.88 -48.69
CA ARG A 10 28.20 -0.36 -47.91
C ARG A 10 28.54 -0.12 -46.44
N TRP A 11 29.54 0.73 -46.14
CA TRP A 11 29.90 1.09 -44.77
C TRP A 11 28.80 1.88 -44.05
N VAL A 12 28.13 2.79 -44.75
CA VAL A 12 26.98 3.52 -44.20
C VAL A 12 25.82 2.56 -43.91
N ALA A 13 25.54 1.62 -44.81
CA ALA A 13 24.51 0.61 -44.60
C ALA A 13 24.81 -0.29 -43.41
N THR A 14 26.06 -0.76 -43.23
CA THR A 14 26.43 -1.54 -42.04
C THR A 14 26.31 -0.74 -40.75
N LEU A 15 26.69 0.54 -40.74
CA LEU A 15 26.52 1.40 -39.56
C LEU A 15 25.05 1.59 -39.19
N ILE A 16 24.17 1.80 -40.18
CA ILE A 16 22.73 1.93 -39.95
C ILE A 16 22.16 0.63 -39.37
N VAL A 17 22.52 -0.52 -39.95
CA VAL A 17 22.06 -1.84 -39.44
C VAL A 17 22.56 -2.07 -38.02
N LEU A 18 23.81 -1.71 -37.72
CA LEU A 18 24.38 -1.85 -36.38
C LEU A 18 23.64 -0.98 -35.35
N LEU A 19 23.31 0.26 -35.72
CA LEU A 19 22.53 1.18 -34.88
C LEU A 19 21.11 0.66 -34.64
N LEU A 20 20.46 0.10 -35.66
CA LEU A 20 19.13 -0.50 -35.53
C LEU A 20 19.15 -1.72 -34.60
N LEU A 21 20.18 -2.57 -34.69
CA LEU A 21 20.34 -3.72 -33.81
C LEU A 21 20.57 -3.30 -32.35
N LEU A 22 21.40 -2.28 -32.11
CA LEU A 22 21.62 -1.69 -30.78
C LEU A 22 20.32 -1.11 -30.20
N GLN A 23 19.55 -0.39 -31.03
CA GLN A 23 18.30 0.22 -30.61
C GLN A 23 17.23 -0.82 -30.28
N ALA A 24 17.11 -1.86 -31.12
CA ALA A 24 16.20 -2.98 -30.90
C ALA A 24 16.55 -3.78 -29.63
N GLY A 25 17.84 -4.10 -29.42
CA GLY A 25 18.29 -4.79 -28.21
C GLY A 25 18.01 -3.98 -26.95
N ARG A 26 18.25 -2.67 -26.97
CA ARG A 26 17.98 -1.78 -25.83
C ARG A 26 16.50 -1.62 -25.53
N TRP A 27 15.64 -1.60 -26.56
CA TRP A 27 14.19 -1.57 -26.40
C TRP A 27 13.67 -2.89 -25.82
N LEU A 28 14.13 -4.02 -26.36
CA LEU A 28 13.74 -5.35 -25.90
C LEU A 28 14.14 -5.56 -24.44
N TRP A 29 15.34 -5.12 -24.05
CA TRP A 29 15.80 -5.22 -22.67
C TRP A 29 14.96 -4.38 -21.69
N ARG A 30 14.62 -3.13 -22.06
CA ARG A 30 13.71 -2.31 -21.24
C ARG A 30 12.35 -2.97 -21.07
N LYS A 31 11.79 -3.53 -22.16
CA LYS A 31 10.48 -4.19 -22.12
C LYS A 31 10.51 -5.45 -21.24
N TYR A 32 11.60 -6.21 -21.31
CA TYR A 32 11.79 -7.44 -20.54
C TYR A 32 11.95 -7.15 -19.04
N ASN A 33 12.74 -6.15 -18.66
CA ASN A 33 12.88 -5.75 -17.26
C ASN A 33 11.57 -5.16 -16.70
N GLN A 34 10.91 -4.26 -17.44
CA GLN A 34 9.63 -3.71 -17.00
C GLN A 34 8.54 -4.77 -16.81
N ALA A 35 8.49 -5.79 -17.66
CA ALA A 35 7.54 -6.89 -17.51
C ALA A 35 7.79 -7.75 -16.27
N GLN A 36 9.04 -7.83 -15.79
CA GLN A 36 9.38 -8.57 -14.57
C GLN A 36 9.28 -7.74 -13.30
N ASP A 37 9.53 -6.43 -13.38
CA ASP A 37 9.51 -5.52 -12.23
C ASP A 37 8.10 -4.98 -11.91
N ALA A 38 7.22 -4.87 -12.91
CA ALA A 38 5.84 -4.40 -12.74
C ALA A 38 5.02 -5.18 -11.68
N PRO A 39 5.01 -6.53 -11.64
CA PRO A 39 4.25 -7.25 -10.63
C PRO A 39 4.84 -7.11 -9.21
N ARG A 40 6.16 -6.92 -9.07
CA ARG A 40 6.81 -6.72 -7.75
C ARG A 40 6.47 -5.36 -7.15
N GLN A 41 6.52 -4.31 -7.95
CA GLN A 41 6.16 -2.95 -7.50
C GLN A 41 4.68 -2.86 -7.08
N GLN A 42 3.78 -3.54 -7.79
CA GLN A 42 2.36 -3.57 -7.42
C GLN A 42 2.11 -4.36 -6.12
N ALA A 43 2.81 -5.48 -5.92
CA ALA A 43 2.71 -6.24 -4.68
C ALA A 43 3.24 -5.46 -3.47
N GLU A 44 4.36 -4.75 -3.62
CA GLU A 44 4.94 -3.91 -2.56
C GLU A 44 4.00 -2.76 -2.18
N LEU A 45 3.39 -2.08 -3.15
CA LEU A 45 2.41 -1.02 -2.90
C LEU A 45 1.17 -1.54 -2.18
N ALA A 46 0.65 -2.71 -2.57
CA ALA A 46 -0.49 -3.33 -1.89
C ALA A 46 -0.16 -3.72 -0.44
N VAL A 47 1.06 -4.20 -0.17
CA VAL A 47 1.52 -4.50 1.19
C VAL A 47 1.70 -3.21 2.00
N GLN A 48 2.30 -2.17 1.44
CA GLN A 48 2.46 -0.87 2.12
C GLN A 48 1.12 -0.24 2.46
N GLN A 49 0.14 -0.31 1.56
CA GLN A 49 -1.23 0.18 1.83
C GLN A 49 -1.90 -0.60 2.96
N LYS A 50 -1.72 -1.92 3.01
CA LYS A 50 -2.21 -2.74 4.12
C LYS A 50 -1.56 -2.36 5.45
N ILE A 51 -0.24 -2.14 5.45
CA ILE A 51 0.51 -1.73 6.65
C ILE A 51 0.04 -0.35 7.13
N ALA A 52 -0.11 0.62 6.22
CA ALA A 52 -0.57 1.96 6.55
C ALA A 52 -2.01 1.97 7.10
N ALA A 53 -2.90 1.16 6.50
CA ALA A 53 -4.27 1.01 6.99
C ALA A 53 -4.33 0.35 8.38
N SER A 54 -3.50 -0.68 8.62
CA SER A 54 -3.36 -1.33 9.94
C SER A 54 -2.84 -0.35 10.99
N HIS A 55 -1.81 0.45 10.68
CA HIS A 55 -1.28 1.47 11.59
C HIS A 55 -2.33 2.53 11.95
N ALA A 56 -3.03 3.08 10.96
CA ALA A 56 -4.08 4.06 11.20
C ALA A 56 -5.21 3.50 12.09
N TYR A 57 -5.51 2.21 11.95
CA TYR A 57 -6.48 1.51 12.78
C TYR A 57 -6.00 1.33 14.22
N ASP A 58 -4.74 0.90 14.40
CA ASP A 58 -4.12 0.76 15.72
C ASP A 58 -4.03 2.11 16.45
N ASP A 59 -3.68 3.20 15.75
CA ASP A 59 -3.64 4.55 16.32
C ASP A 59 -5.03 5.01 16.77
N ALA A 60 -6.06 4.75 15.96
CA ALA A 60 -7.44 5.06 16.32
C ALA A 60 -7.92 4.24 17.53
N LEU A 61 -7.54 2.96 17.63
CA LEU A 61 -7.81 2.13 18.82
C LEU A 61 -7.09 2.64 20.07
N LEU A 62 -5.83 3.08 19.95
CA LEU A 62 -5.09 3.71 21.04
C LEU A 62 -5.78 5.00 21.50
N GLN A 63 -6.26 5.81 20.55
CA GLN A 63 -7.01 7.03 20.86
C GLN A 63 -8.34 6.73 21.56
N ALA A 64 -9.09 5.70 21.12
CA ALA A 64 -10.30 5.24 21.81
C ALA A 64 -10.00 4.82 23.25
N ASN A 65 -8.93 4.05 23.48
CA ASN A 65 -8.52 3.65 24.82
C ASN A 65 -8.09 4.84 25.68
N ALA A 66 -7.36 5.81 25.12
CA ALA A 66 -7.01 7.03 25.84
C ALA A 66 -8.24 7.87 26.22
N LEU A 67 -9.29 7.87 25.38
CA LEU A 67 -10.58 8.50 25.71
C LEU A 67 -11.31 7.74 26.84
N LEU A 68 -11.26 6.40 26.83
CA LEU A 68 -11.78 5.58 27.92
C LEU A 68 -11.05 5.84 29.25
N ASP A 69 -9.72 5.94 29.23
CA ASP A 69 -8.91 6.24 30.41
C ASP A 69 -9.22 7.65 30.98
N ARG A 70 -9.65 8.58 30.11
CA ARG A 70 -10.11 9.92 30.50
C ARG A 70 -11.61 9.97 30.86
N HIS A 71 -12.29 8.82 30.92
CA HIS A 71 -13.73 8.69 31.14
C HIS A 71 -14.64 9.39 30.10
N ASP A 72 -14.09 9.79 28.95
CA ASP A 72 -14.87 10.32 27.83
C ASP A 72 -15.48 9.17 27.01
N THR A 73 -16.45 8.50 27.63
CA THR A 73 -17.09 7.30 27.10
C THR A 73 -17.95 7.57 25.85
N ALA A 74 -18.43 8.80 25.66
CA ALA A 74 -19.22 9.18 24.49
C ALA A 74 -18.33 9.33 23.25
N ALA A 75 -17.21 10.05 23.36
CA ALA A 75 -16.25 10.19 22.26
C ALA A 75 -15.59 8.84 21.93
N ALA A 76 -15.21 8.05 22.94
CA ALA A 76 -14.66 6.71 22.76
C ALA A 76 -15.63 5.80 22.00
N LYS A 77 -16.92 5.83 22.34
CA LYS A 77 -17.95 5.05 21.66
C LYS A 77 -18.09 5.46 20.19
N HIS A 78 -18.22 6.75 19.90
CA HIS A 78 -18.34 7.22 18.51
C HIS A 78 -17.15 6.80 17.66
N LEU A 79 -15.95 6.83 18.22
CA LEU A 79 -14.73 6.44 17.53
C LEU A 79 -14.67 4.91 17.31
N LEU A 80 -15.05 4.10 18.29
CA LEU A 80 -15.15 2.64 18.16
C LEU A 80 -16.25 2.19 17.18
N ASP A 81 -17.41 2.86 17.18
CA ASP A 81 -18.50 2.60 16.24
C ASP A 81 -18.07 2.94 14.80
N SER A 82 -17.31 4.04 14.61
CA SER A 82 -16.72 4.38 13.32
C SER A 82 -15.72 3.32 12.86
N LEU A 83 -14.90 2.77 13.77
CA LEU A 83 -13.92 1.73 13.45
C LEU A 83 -14.57 0.38 13.11
N GLN A 84 -15.77 0.08 13.62
CA GLN A 84 -16.54 -1.10 13.22
C GLN A 84 -17.06 -1.03 11.78
N GLN A 85 -17.34 0.17 11.28
CA GLN A 85 -17.86 0.38 9.92
C GLN A 85 -16.77 0.33 8.84
N VAL A 86 -15.49 0.37 9.23
CA VAL A 86 -14.37 0.27 8.28
C VAL A 86 -14.29 -1.16 7.74
N PRO A 87 -14.24 -1.37 6.42
CA PRO A 87 -14.17 -2.71 5.83
C PRO A 87 -12.93 -3.47 6.34
N THR A 88 -13.19 -4.52 7.13
CA THR A 88 -12.17 -5.36 7.80
C THR A 88 -11.46 -6.36 6.90
N ASP A 89 -11.73 -6.34 5.59
CA ASP A 89 -11.13 -7.25 4.61
C ASP A 89 -9.61 -7.00 4.44
N SER A 90 -9.14 -5.82 4.81
CA SER A 90 -7.73 -5.44 4.86
C SER A 90 -7.09 -5.49 6.26
N LEU A 91 -7.88 -5.78 7.31
CA LEU A 91 -7.43 -5.77 8.71
C LEU A 91 -7.08 -7.17 9.20
N PHE A 92 -5.95 -7.30 9.89
CA PHE A 92 -5.46 -8.49 10.57
C PHE A 92 -6.42 -8.92 11.68
N GLN A 93 -6.54 -10.23 11.93
CA GLN A 93 -7.42 -10.77 12.96
C GLN A 93 -7.13 -10.21 14.38
N ILE A 94 -5.87 -9.84 14.63
CA ILE A 94 -5.42 -9.26 15.90
C ILE A 94 -6.09 -7.91 16.17
N GLU A 95 -6.27 -7.07 15.15
CA GLU A 95 -6.94 -5.76 15.31
C GLU A 95 -8.41 -5.92 15.69
N ARG A 96 -9.09 -6.95 15.15
CA ARG A 96 -10.48 -7.27 15.52
C ARG A 96 -10.59 -7.72 16.98
N GLN A 97 -9.61 -8.48 17.47
CA GLN A 97 -9.55 -8.87 18.88
C GLN A 97 -9.31 -7.65 19.79
N LYS A 98 -8.43 -6.72 19.38
CA LYS A 98 -8.20 -5.46 20.11
C LYS A 98 -9.46 -4.59 20.17
N LEU A 99 -10.21 -4.48 19.08
CA LEU A 99 -11.48 -3.76 19.02
C LEU A 99 -12.51 -4.37 19.99
N GLN A 100 -12.67 -5.69 20.00
CA GLN A 100 -13.59 -6.36 20.93
C GLN A 100 -13.21 -6.12 22.40
N ALA A 101 -11.91 -6.16 22.71
CA ALA A 101 -11.43 -5.84 24.07
C ALA A 101 -11.74 -4.38 24.47
N ALA A 102 -11.58 -3.42 23.56
CA ALA A 102 -11.91 -2.02 23.80
C ALA A 102 -13.42 -1.81 24.01
N LEU A 103 -14.27 -2.47 23.22
CA LEU A 103 -15.74 -2.44 23.38
C LEU A 103 -16.19 -3.05 24.71
N GLN A 104 -15.62 -4.19 25.11
CA GLN A 104 -15.91 -4.80 26.41
C GLN A 104 -15.52 -3.87 27.58
N ARG A 105 -14.40 -3.14 27.44
CA ARG A 105 -13.98 -2.14 28.44
C ARG A 105 -14.93 -0.95 28.49
N LEU A 106 -15.40 -0.45 27.36
CA LEU A 106 -16.43 0.59 27.30
C LEU A 106 -17.72 0.13 28.01
N ASP A 107 -18.19 -1.09 27.73
CA ASP A 107 -19.38 -1.65 28.35
C ASP A 107 -19.20 -1.81 29.87
N SER A 108 -18.02 -2.24 30.31
CA SER A 108 -17.68 -2.36 31.74
C SER A 108 -17.60 -1.01 32.44
N ALA A 109 -17.01 0.01 31.79
CA ALA A 109 -16.96 1.37 32.31
C ALA A 109 -18.36 2.01 32.42
N ARG A 110 -19.28 1.63 31.52
CA ARG A 110 -20.68 2.03 31.55
C ARG A 110 -21.47 1.34 32.65
N ALA A 111 -21.22 0.05 32.88
CA ALA A 111 -21.85 -0.73 33.95
C ALA A 111 -21.35 -0.33 35.35
N GLY A 112 -20.09 0.08 35.46
CA GLY A 112 -19.46 0.54 36.70
C GLY A 112 -19.68 2.01 37.04
N SER A 113 -20.27 2.82 36.15
CA SER A 113 -20.58 4.22 36.41
C SER A 113 -21.81 4.33 37.32
N PRO A 114 -21.68 4.73 38.61
CA PRO A 114 -22.83 4.94 39.45
C PRO A 114 -23.67 6.07 38.86
N ARG A 115 -24.95 5.77 38.56
CA ARG A 115 -25.97 6.79 38.30
C ARG A 115 -26.03 7.72 39.51
N LEU A 116 -25.33 8.85 39.46
CA LEU A 116 -25.60 9.98 40.33
C LEU A 116 -27.01 10.47 39.97
N LYS A 117 -27.96 10.22 40.89
CA LYS A 117 -29.30 10.79 40.90
C LYS A 117 -29.23 12.28 41.21
#